data_AF-A0A4R5MJK5-F1
#
_entry.id   AF-A0A4R5MJK5-F1
#
_cell.length_a   1.000
_cell.length_b   1.000
_cell.length_c   1.000
_cell.angle_alpha   90.00
_cell.angle_beta   90.00
_cell.angle_gamma   90.00
#
_symmetry.space_group_name_H-M   'P 1'
#
loop_
_entity.id
_entity.type
_entity.pdbx_description
1 polymer ?
#
loop_
_entity_poly.entity_id
_entity_poly.type
_entity_poly.pdbx_seq_one_letter_code
_entity_poly.pdbx_strand_id
1 'polypeptide(L)'
;MKLQFYTKKKDKLYSLKINKTFSIISLIFFTLLGIYFIVNNSKLDGEIPFFLFTIIPIVLNLIALGRKVIINEKDKTIEFSIFGLFDKQIYTINDFERFIITKHTSNFINSGTSLSMEFKKNDKLANISLSGAKNSKLIEPLMNETKTLMFK
;
A
#
# COMPACT_ATOMS: atom_id res chain seq x y z
N MET A 1 -14.94 16.18 13.11
CA MET A 1 -14.07 14.98 13.09
C MET A 1 -12.70 15.36 12.54
N LYS A 2 -11.62 15.09 13.30
CA LYS A 2 -10.23 15.37 12.86
C LYS A 2 -9.73 14.16 12.07
N LEU A 3 -9.33 14.36 10.82
CA LEU A 3 -8.84 13.27 9.95
C LEU A 3 -7.37 12.99 10.25
N GLN A 4 -7.09 11.86 10.89
CA GLN A 4 -5.73 11.46 11.21
C GLN A 4 -5.12 10.71 10.03
N PHE A 5 -5.84 9.74 9.48
CA PHE A 5 -5.33 8.80 8.48
C PHE A 5 -5.62 9.22 7.04
N TYR A 6 -6.63 10.06 6.81
CA TYR A 6 -6.97 10.53 5.47
C TYR A 6 -6.66 12.01 5.28
N THR A 7 -6.39 12.38 4.04
CA THR A 7 -6.30 13.78 3.59
C THR A 7 -7.49 14.06 2.68
N LYS A 8 -8.31 15.05 3.06
CA LYS A 8 -9.41 15.53 2.24
C LYS A 8 -8.85 16.20 0.97
N LYS A 9 -9.29 15.73 -0.19
CA LYS A 9 -9.07 16.34 -1.51
C LYS A 9 -10.32 17.13 -1.90
N LYS A 10 -10.34 17.71 -3.10
CA LYS A 10 -11.52 18.40 -3.65
C LYS A 10 -12.69 17.39 -3.80
N ASP A 11 -13.92 17.89 -3.74
CA ASP A 11 -15.15 17.14 -4.04
C ASP A 11 -15.40 15.86 -3.24
N LYS A 12 -15.20 15.93 -1.92
CA LYS A 12 -15.43 14.80 -0.98
C LYS A 12 -14.62 13.53 -1.30
N LEU A 13 -13.49 13.70 -1.97
CA LEU A 13 -12.49 12.65 -2.14
C LEU A 13 -11.56 12.62 -0.94
N TYR A 14 -11.29 11.44 -0.39
CA TYR A 14 -10.42 11.25 0.76
C TYR A 14 -9.29 10.29 0.40
N SER A 15 -8.05 10.76 0.42
CA SER A 15 -6.87 9.95 0.10
C SER A 15 -6.21 9.45 1.37
N LEU A 16 -5.92 8.15 1.45
CA LEU A 16 -5.21 7.57 2.58
C LEU A 16 -3.77 8.10 2.65
N LYS A 17 -3.30 8.48 3.85
CA LYS A 17 -1.92 8.86 4.14
C LYS A 17 -1.10 7.59 4.36
N ILE A 18 -0.32 7.21 3.35
CA ILE A 18 0.60 6.08 3.43
C ILE A 18 2.00 6.63 3.71
N ASN A 19 2.66 6.11 4.75
CA ASN A 19 4.06 6.44 5.00
C ASN A 19 4.94 5.76 3.94
N LYS A 20 5.60 6.57 3.12
CA LYS A 20 6.44 6.13 2.00
C LYS A 20 7.94 6.23 2.29
N THR A 21 8.33 6.71 3.48
CA THR A 21 9.73 7.03 3.81
C THR A 21 10.65 5.82 3.64
N PHE A 22 10.27 4.65 4.16
CA PHE A 22 11.08 3.44 3.99
C PHE A 22 11.27 3.07 2.52
N SER A 23 10.19 3.11 1.71
CA SER A 23 10.27 2.80 0.29
C SER A 23 11.13 3.79 -0.49
N ILE A 24 11.11 5.08 -0.12
CA ILE A 24 11.98 6.10 -0.72
C ILE A 24 13.45 5.82 -0.38
N ILE A 25 13.76 5.59 0.90
CA ILE A 25 15.14 5.32 1.35
C ILE A 25 15.68 4.04 0.70
N SER A 26 14.87 2.97 0.72
CA SER A 26 15.23 1.69 0.10
C SER A 26 15.45 1.82 -1.41
N LEU A 27 14.59 2.57 -2.10
CA LEU A 27 14.74 2.84 -3.53
C LEU A 27 16.07 3.54 -3.83
N ILE A 28 16.41 4.59 -3.07
CA ILE A 28 17.67 5.34 -3.25
C ILE A 28 18.86 4.39 -3.02
N PHE A 29 18.84 3.62 -1.94
CA PHE A 29 19.92 2.67 -1.62
C PHE A 29 20.16 1.66 -2.75
N PHE A 30 19.11 0.97 -3.21
CA PHE A 30 19.25 -0.03 -4.26
C PHE A 30 19.59 0.58 -5.63
N THR A 31 19.15 1.80 -5.91
CA THR A 31 19.54 2.51 -7.14
C THR A 31 21.03 2.84 -7.13
N LEU A 32 21.55 3.39 -6.02
CA LEU A 32 22.98 3.68 -5.87
C LEU A 32 23.83 2.41 -5.93
N LEU A 33 23.36 1.34 -5.29
CA LEU A 33 24.03 0.03 -5.33
C LEU A 33 24.07 -0.55 -6.76
N GLY A 34 22.97 -0.41 -7.52
CA GLY A 34 22.91 -0.82 -8.92
C GLY A 34 23.89 -0.06 -9.80
N ILE A 35 23.96 1.27 -9.62
CA ILE A 35 24.94 2.13 -10.31
C ILE A 35 26.36 1.70 -9.97
N TYR A 36 26.64 1.44 -8.68
CA TYR A 36 27.95 0.95 -8.25
C TYR A 36 28.34 -0.35 -8.94
N PHE A 37 27.45 -1.33 -9.06
CA PHE A 37 27.74 -2.59 -9.76
C PHE A 37 27.95 -2.41 -11.27
N ILE A 38 27.24 -1.47 -11.90
CA ILE A 38 27.43 -1.12 -13.31
C ILE A 38 28.82 -0.50 -13.52
N VAL A 39 29.19 0.49 -12.70
CA VAL A 39 30.47 1.20 -12.81
C VAL A 39 31.66 0.26 -12.58
N ASN A 40 31.55 -0.66 -11.61
CA ASN A 40 32.62 -1.61 -11.30
C ASN A 40 32.56 -2.90 -12.14
N ASN A 41 31.64 -2.99 -13.12
CA ASN A 41 31.41 -4.18 -13.94
C ASN A 41 31.34 -5.48 -13.12
N SER A 42 30.70 -5.43 -11.95
CA SER A 42 30.69 -6.53 -11.00
C SER A 42 29.75 -7.64 -11.48
N LYS A 43 30.23 -8.88 -11.47
CA LYS A 43 29.50 -10.06 -11.95
C LYS A 43 29.58 -11.23 -10.97
N LEU A 44 28.49 -11.97 -10.84
CA LEU A 44 28.46 -13.27 -10.19
C LEU A 44 29.01 -14.30 -11.17
N ASP A 45 30.04 -15.03 -10.75
CA ASP A 45 30.71 -16.09 -11.52
C ASP A 45 31.14 -15.68 -12.95
N GLY A 46 31.39 -14.37 -13.17
CA GLY A 46 31.82 -13.82 -14.45
C GLY A 46 30.72 -13.69 -15.52
N GLU A 47 29.54 -14.26 -15.30
CA GLU A 47 28.47 -14.33 -16.30
C GLU A 47 27.31 -13.37 -16.00
N ILE A 48 26.88 -13.26 -14.73
CA ILE A 48 25.65 -12.55 -14.37
C ILE A 48 25.97 -11.19 -13.74
N PRO A 49 25.59 -10.07 -14.37
CA PRO A 49 25.81 -8.75 -13.78
C PRO A 49 25.07 -8.56 -12.45
N PHE A 50 25.78 -8.12 -11.41
CA PHE A 50 25.17 -7.97 -10.08
C PHE A 50 24.05 -6.91 -10.01
N PHE A 51 24.04 -5.93 -10.92
CA PHE A 51 22.97 -4.93 -10.99
C PHE A 51 21.59 -5.55 -11.27
N LEU A 52 21.52 -6.75 -11.86
CA LEU A 52 20.24 -7.43 -12.10
C LEU A 52 19.52 -7.73 -10.78
N PHE A 53 20.26 -8.03 -9.71
CA PHE A 53 19.70 -8.28 -8.38
C PHE A 53 19.15 -7.01 -7.72
N THR A 54 19.56 -5.82 -8.16
CA THR A 54 19.00 -4.55 -7.65
C THR A 54 17.68 -4.18 -8.34
N ILE A 55 17.38 -4.75 -9.51
CA ILE A 55 16.15 -4.42 -10.27
C ILE A 55 14.90 -4.82 -9.50
N ILE A 56 14.86 -6.05 -8.94
CA ILE A 56 13.69 -6.55 -8.21
C ILE A 56 13.30 -5.61 -7.04
N PRO A 57 14.20 -5.29 -6.08
CA PRO A 57 13.84 -4.39 -4.99
C PRO A 57 13.50 -2.98 -5.47
N ILE A 58 14.11 -2.48 -6.56
CA ILE A 58 13.74 -1.19 -7.17
C ILE A 58 12.28 -1.23 -7.65
N VAL A 59 11.90 -2.25 -8.43
CA VAL A 59 10.54 -2.39 -8.97
C VAL A 59 9.50 -2.51 -7.84
N LEU A 60 9.78 -3.33 -6.82
CA LEU A 60 8.89 -3.49 -5.67
C LEU A 60 8.68 -2.17 -4.91
N ASN A 61 9.75 -1.41 -4.70
CA ASN A 61 9.65 -0.09 -4.06
C ASN A 61 8.87 0.91 -4.92
N LEU A 62 9.07 0.93 -6.24
CA LEU A 62 8.30 1.77 -7.15
C LEU A 62 6.80 1.46 -7.09
N ILE A 63 6.42 0.18 -7.08
CA ILE A 63 5.02 -0.24 -6.92
C ILE A 63 4.45 0.25 -5.59
N ALA A 64 5.19 0.08 -4.49
CA ALA A 64 4.77 0.55 -3.17
C ALA A 64 4.60 2.08 -3.11
N LEU A 65 5.47 2.83 -3.79
CA LEU A 65 5.38 4.29 -3.90
C LEU A 65 4.23 4.75 -4.80
N GLY A 66 3.91 4.00 -5.85
CA GLY A 66 2.81 4.29 -6.75
C GLY A 66 1.44 4.06 -6.12
N ARG A 67 1.35 3.17 -5.12
CA ARG A 67 0.08 2.80 -4.47
C ARG A 67 -0.65 4.00 -3.88
N LYS A 68 -1.97 4.04 -4.14
CA LYS A 68 -2.91 5.03 -3.65
C LYS A 68 -4.25 4.38 -3.37
N VAL A 69 -4.90 4.84 -2.29
CA VAL A 69 -6.27 4.47 -1.94
C VAL A 69 -7.07 5.75 -1.77
N ILE A 70 -8.20 5.84 -2.47
CA ILE A 70 -9.09 7.00 -2.47
C ILE A 70 -10.50 6.53 -2.14
N ILE A 71 -11.14 7.16 -1.16
CA ILE A 71 -12.55 6.99 -0.86
C ILE A 71 -13.30 8.16 -1.47
N ASN A 72 -14.31 7.85 -2.27
CA ASN A 72 -15.23 8.82 -2.85
C ASN A 72 -16.57 8.75 -2.12
N GLU A 73 -16.84 9.74 -1.25
CA GLU A 73 -18.07 9.80 -0.46
C GLU A 73 -19.31 10.03 -1.36
N LYS A 74 -19.15 10.79 -2.44
CA LYS A 74 -20.26 11.18 -3.33
C LYS A 74 -20.73 9.99 -4.16
N ASP A 75 -19.80 9.30 -4.79
CA ASP A 75 -20.12 8.20 -5.70
C ASP A 75 -20.20 6.85 -4.97
N LYS A 76 -19.97 6.85 -3.65
CA LYS A 76 -19.97 5.65 -2.79
C LYS A 76 -19.04 4.56 -3.33
N THR A 77 -17.83 4.95 -3.72
CA THR A 77 -16.80 4.04 -4.24
C THR A 77 -15.47 4.18 -3.51
N ILE A 78 -14.71 3.10 -3.56
CA ILE A 78 -13.31 3.05 -3.12
C ILE A 78 -12.46 2.71 -4.34
N GLU A 79 -11.48 3.56 -4.61
CA GLU A 79 -10.51 3.39 -5.67
C GLU A 79 -9.16 2.97 -5.09
N PHE A 80 -8.64 1.88 -5.62
CA PHE A 80 -7.26 1.47 -5.49
C PHE A 80 -6.55 1.71 -6.82
N SER A 81 -5.37 2.32 -6.79
CA SER A 81 -4.56 2.50 -8.01
C SER A 81 -3.06 2.53 -7.71
N ILE A 82 -2.26 2.15 -8.71
CA ILE A 82 -0.80 2.27 -8.70
C ILE A 82 -0.43 3.34 -9.75
N PHE A 83 0.21 4.42 -9.30
CA PHE A 83 0.52 5.62 -10.11
C PHE A 83 -0.72 6.25 -10.80
N GLY A 84 -1.92 6.02 -10.27
CA GLY A 84 -3.17 6.59 -10.81
C GLY A 84 -3.63 6.03 -12.16
N LEU A 85 -2.85 5.15 -12.79
CA LEU A 85 -3.11 4.61 -14.12
C LEU A 85 -3.06 3.08 -14.16
N PHE A 86 -2.14 2.46 -13.43
CA PHE A 86 -1.98 1.02 -13.43
C PHE A 86 -2.87 0.37 -12.37
N ASP A 87 -3.52 -0.73 -12.76
CA ASP A 87 -4.36 -1.55 -11.89
C ASP A 87 -5.39 -0.72 -11.11
N LYS A 88 -6.06 0.20 -11.81
CA LYS A 88 -7.13 1.02 -11.24
C LYS A 88 -8.33 0.12 -10.96
N GLN A 89 -8.51 -0.24 -9.71
CA GLN A 89 -9.62 -1.04 -9.24
C GLN A 89 -10.59 -0.17 -8.47
N ILE A 90 -11.82 -0.06 -8.98
CA ILE A 90 -12.90 0.66 -8.34
C ILE A 90 -13.86 -0.38 -7.75
N TYR A 91 -14.23 -0.17 -6.50
CA TYR A 91 -15.14 -1.01 -5.73
C TYR A 91 -16.28 -0.16 -5.19
N THR A 92 -17.50 -0.64 -5.29
CA THR A 92 -18.66 0.04 -4.71
C THR A 92 -18.73 -0.28 -3.22
N ILE A 93 -19.15 0.69 -2.40
CA ILE A 93 -19.36 0.45 -0.97
C ILE A 93 -20.46 -0.59 -0.72
N ASN A 94 -21.41 -0.74 -1.64
CA ASN A 94 -22.45 -1.77 -1.58
C ASN A 94 -21.88 -3.20 -1.64
N ASP A 95 -20.73 -3.37 -2.28
CA ASP A 95 -20.06 -4.66 -2.42
C ASP A 95 -19.15 -4.96 -1.21
N PHE A 96 -19.13 -4.08 -0.20
CA PHE A 96 -18.30 -4.24 0.98
C PHE A 96 -18.85 -5.35 1.89
N GLU A 97 -17.99 -6.31 2.23
CA GLU A 97 -18.34 -7.43 3.11
C GLU A 97 -17.87 -7.17 4.54
N ARG A 98 -16.55 -6.93 4.72
CA ARG A 98 -15.95 -6.82 6.06
C ARG A 98 -14.59 -6.15 6.06
N PHE A 99 -14.18 -5.71 7.26
CA PHE A 99 -12.80 -5.39 7.56
C PHE A 99 -12.06 -6.65 8.06
N ILE A 100 -10.83 -6.83 7.61
CA ILE A 100 -9.94 -7.91 8.04
C ILE A 100 -8.74 -7.28 8.74
N ILE A 101 -8.50 -7.69 9.99
CA ILE A 101 -7.33 -7.31 10.77
C ILE A 101 -6.39 -8.52 10.83
N THR A 102 -5.22 -8.41 10.21
CA THR A 102 -4.20 -9.47 10.20
C THR A 102 -3.07 -9.08 11.14
N LYS A 103 -2.77 -9.93 12.13
CA LYS A 103 -1.57 -9.79 12.97
C LYS A 103 -0.42 -10.55 12.32
N HIS A 104 0.70 -9.88 12.14
CA HIS A 104 1.92 -10.46 11.59
C HIS A 104 2.85 -10.81 12.74
N THR A 105 3.42 -12.01 12.71
CA THR A 105 4.39 -12.47 13.70
C THR A 105 5.64 -12.98 12.99
N SER A 106 6.80 -12.73 13.57
CA SER A 106 8.08 -13.30 13.15
C SER A 106 8.76 -13.90 14.37
N ASN A 107 9.12 -15.18 14.32
CA ASN A 107 9.66 -15.91 15.47
C ASN A 107 8.80 -15.74 16.74
N PHE A 108 7.48 -15.85 16.60
CA PHE A 108 6.50 -15.64 17.67
C PHE A 108 6.42 -14.21 18.26
N ILE A 109 7.22 -13.26 17.77
CA ILE A 109 7.16 -11.85 18.15
C ILE A 109 6.23 -11.10 17.20
N ASN A 110 5.32 -10.29 17.74
CA ASN A 110 4.43 -9.45 16.94
C ASN A 110 5.25 -8.43 16.12
N SER A 111 5.24 -8.58 14.79
CA SER A 111 5.96 -7.73 13.84
C SER A 111 5.08 -6.61 13.28
N GLY A 112 3.76 -6.68 13.49
CA GLY A 112 2.82 -5.61 13.14
C GLY A 112 1.40 -6.10 12.96
N THR A 113 0.51 -5.19 12.57
CA THR A 113 -0.88 -5.49 12.26
C THR A 113 -1.29 -4.75 11.00
N SER A 114 -2.02 -5.40 10.10
CA SER A 114 -2.54 -4.78 8.89
C SER A 114 -4.06 -4.77 8.87
N LEU A 115 -4.62 -3.70 8.31
CA LEU A 115 -6.04 -3.58 8.01
C LEU A 115 -6.25 -3.74 6.51
N SER A 116 -7.22 -4.58 6.16
CA SER A 116 -7.71 -4.78 4.79
C SER A 116 -9.22 -4.68 4.76
N MET A 117 -9.77 -4.35 3.60
CA MET A 117 -11.19 -4.40 3.29
C MET A 117 -11.45 -5.48 2.27
N GLU A 118 -12.51 -6.25 2.49
CA GLU A 118 -12.94 -7.29 1.57
C GLU A 118 -14.21 -6.86 0.85
N PHE A 119 -14.22 -7.01 -0.47
CA PHE A 119 -15.35 -6.70 -1.34
C PHE A 119 -15.76 -7.93 -2.14
N LYS A 120 -17.05 -8.11 -2.38
CA LYS A 120 -17.57 -9.14 -3.26
C LYS A 120 -17.65 -8.62 -4.69
N LYS A 121 -16.85 -9.15 -5.60
CA LYS A 121 -16.83 -8.77 -7.01
C LYS A 121 -16.94 -10.01 -7.89
N ASN A 122 -18.02 -10.12 -8.66
CA ASN A 122 -18.31 -11.27 -9.54
C ASN A 122 -18.19 -12.62 -8.80
N ASP A 123 -18.85 -12.71 -7.64
CA ASP A 123 -18.82 -13.87 -6.74
C ASP A 123 -17.44 -14.28 -6.19
N LYS A 124 -16.41 -13.46 -6.39
CA LYS A 124 -15.09 -13.62 -5.79
C LYS A 124 -14.84 -12.54 -4.75
N LEU A 125 -14.14 -12.90 -3.67
CA LEU A 125 -13.72 -11.96 -2.65
C LEU A 125 -12.43 -11.27 -3.11
N ALA A 126 -12.47 -9.95 -3.17
CA ALA A 126 -11.33 -9.09 -3.50
C ALA A 126 -10.88 -8.35 -2.24
N ASN A 127 -9.58 -8.41 -1.95
CA ASN A 127 -9.01 -7.84 -0.74
C ASN A 127 -8.17 -6.60 -1.07
N ILE A 128 -8.56 -5.46 -0.51
CA ILE A 128 -7.81 -4.20 -0.59
C ILE A 128 -7.15 -3.96 0.75
N SER A 129 -5.83 -4.08 0.81
CA SER A 129 -5.11 -3.64 1.99
C SER A 129 -5.15 -2.11 2.10
N LEU A 130 -5.44 -1.59 3.30
CA LEU A 130 -5.45 -0.16 3.57
C LEU A 130 -4.08 0.28 4.08
N SER A 131 -3.62 -0.33 5.18
CA SER A 131 -2.32 0.01 5.76
C SER A 131 -1.84 -1.08 6.72
N GLY A 132 -0.52 -1.19 6.85
CA GLY A 132 0.14 -1.91 7.94
C GLY A 132 0.60 -0.91 8.98
N ALA A 133 0.23 -1.12 10.25
CA ALA A 133 0.76 -0.37 11.38
C ALA A 133 1.61 -1.29 12.25
N LYS A 134 2.80 -0.82 12.63
CA LYS A 134 3.61 -1.50 13.67
C LYS A 134 2.89 -1.49 15.02
N ASN A 135 2.08 -0.47 15.27
CA ASN A 135 1.28 -0.35 16.49
C ASN A 135 -0.17 -0.76 16.21
N SER A 136 -0.59 -1.89 16.78
CA SER A 136 -1.97 -2.40 16.66
C SER A 136 -3.01 -1.39 17.16
N LYS A 137 -2.66 -0.51 18.10
CA LYS A 137 -3.55 0.54 18.62
C LYS A 137 -3.98 1.57 17.57
N LEU A 138 -3.27 1.66 16.44
CA LEU A 138 -3.61 2.58 15.34
C LEU A 138 -4.58 1.95 14.33
N ILE A 139 -4.78 0.63 14.36
CA ILE A 139 -5.64 -0.07 13.40
C ILE A 139 -7.12 0.19 13.67
N GLU A 140 -7.55 0.19 14.92
CA GLU A 140 -8.95 0.48 15.27
C GLU A 140 -9.35 1.92 14.94
N PRO A 141 -8.57 2.96 15.29
CA PRO A 141 -8.82 4.33 14.84
C PRO A 141 -8.88 4.47 13.32
N LEU A 142 -7.97 3.80 12.59
CA LEU A 142 -7.99 3.78 11.12
C LEU A 142 -9.26 3.13 10.58
N MET A 143 -9.68 1.99 11.14
CA MET A 143 -10.90 1.31 10.75
C MET A 143 -12.14 2.18 11.02
N ASN A 144 -12.21 2.81 12.19
CA ASN A 144 -13.35 3.67 12.55
C ASN A 144 -13.41 4.93 11.68
N GLU A 145 -12.28 5.57 11.39
CA GLU A 145 -12.22 6.70 10.44
C GLU A 145 -12.66 6.24 9.04
N THR A 146 -12.22 5.06 8.59
CA THR A 146 -12.62 4.48 7.29
C THR A 146 -14.12 4.19 7.22
N LYS A 147 -14.68 3.49 8.23
CA LYS A 147 -16.13 3.23 8.35
C LYS A 147 -16.93 4.52 8.29
N THR A 148 -16.50 5.53 9.04
CA THR A 148 -17.17 6.82 9.08
C THR A 148 -17.18 7.48 7.69
N LEU A 149 -16.08 7.40 6.92
CA LEU A 149 -16.04 7.96 5.57
C LEU A 149 -16.89 7.17 4.57
N MET A 150 -16.99 5.86 4.72
CA MET A 150 -17.78 5.00 3.82
C MET A 150 -19.29 5.18 4.01
N PHE A 151 -19.74 5.20 5.27
CA PHE A 151 -21.17 5.15 5.64
C PHE A 151 -21.72 6.50 6.10
N LYS A 152 -21.03 7.60 5.79
CA LYS A 152 -21.52 8.96 6.02
C LYS A 152 -22.69 9.31 5.12
#